data_AF-A0A8I2JZR4-F1
#
_entry.id   AF-A0A8I2JZR4-F1
#
_cell.length_a   1.000
_cell.length_b   1.000
_cell.length_c   1.000
_cell.angle_alpha   90.00
_cell.angle_beta   90.00
_cell.angle_gamma   90.00
#
_symmetry.space_group_name_H-M   'P 1'
#
loop_
_entity.id
_entity.type
_entity.pdbx_description
1 polymer ?
#
loop_
_entity_poly.entity_id
_entity_poly.type
_entity_poly.pdbx_seq_one_letter_code
_entity_poly.pdbx_strand_id
1 'polypeptide(L)'
;MSDRHTKVIGYFAYASPAEVVCTGEACVISGSESAMQDYIDEIDPEGRKKNTIKKTRFGEILKGLQLGAAYAFDEKSYSRFYPLAKQEGLDVAEADFEKQKSEGLRFFTVKLIAL
;
A
#
# COMPACT_ATOMS: atom_id res chain seq x y z
N MET A 1 -0.84 -10.40 -20.08
CA MET A 1 -0.82 -10.02 -18.65
C MET A 1 -1.28 -11.24 -17.85
N SER A 2 -0.53 -11.67 -16.84
CA SER A 2 -0.92 -12.82 -16.00
C SER A 2 -2.20 -12.49 -15.20
N ASP A 3 -3.06 -13.48 -14.95
CA ASP A 3 -4.30 -13.34 -14.12
C ASP A 3 -4.01 -12.64 -12.78
N ARG A 4 -2.80 -12.86 -12.24
CA ARG A 4 -2.30 -12.25 -10.99
C ARG A 4 -2.32 -10.72 -11.00
N HIS A 5 -2.04 -10.08 -12.14
CA HIS A 5 -1.99 -8.61 -12.24
C HIS A 5 -3.34 -7.97 -11.96
N THR A 6 -4.43 -8.70 -12.16
CA THR A 6 -5.78 -8.19 -11.97
C THR A 6 -6.29 -8.32 -10.53
N LYS A 7 -5.60 -9.09 -9.68
CA LYS A 7 -6.02 -9.33 -8.29
C LYS A 7 -5.98 -8.03 -7.50
N VAL A 8 -7.09 -7.70 -6.83
CA VAL A 8 -7.20 -6.53 -5.97
C VAL A 8 -6.43 -6.80 -4.68
N ILE A 9 -5.50 -5.92 -4.37
CA ILE A 9 -4.70 -5.98 -3.14
C ILE A 9 -5.39 -5.17 -2.04
N GLY A 10 -5.85 -3.97 -2.38
CA GLY A 10 -6.36 -3.05 -1.39
C GLY A 10 -6.96 -1.80 -2.01
N TYR A 11 -6.89 -0.72 -1.25
CA TYR A 11 -7.36 0.60 -1.64
C TYR A 11 -6.20 1.59 -1.58
N PHE A 12 -6.20 2.50 -2.52
CA PHE A 12 -5.21 3.55 -2.74
C PHE A 12 -5.95 4.89 -2.83
N ALA A 13 -5.35 5.95 -2.32
CA ALA A 13 -6.00 7.26 -2.29
C ALA A 13 -5.16 8.34 -2.97
N TYR A 14 -5.87 9.21 -3.69
CA TYR A 14 -5.34 10.42 -4.29
C TYR A 14 -5.87 11.63 -3.52
N ALA A 15 -4.97 12.49 -3.05
CA ALA A 15 -5.31 13.75 -2.38
C ALA A 15 -5.56 14.89 -3.38
N SER A 16 -5.02 14.76 -4.60
CA SER A 16 -5.31 15.56 -5.78
C SER A 16 -4.98 14.73 -7.05
N PRO A 17 -5.25 15.22 -8.28
CA PRO A 17 -4.84 14.50 -9.49
C PRO A 17 -3.34 14.21 -9.60
N ALA A 18 -2.48 14.94 -8.87
CA ALA A 18 -1.03 14.79 -8.87
C ALA A 18 -0.45 14.34 -7.52
N GLU A 19 -1.27 14.16 -6.49
CA GLU A 19 -0.82 13.84 -5.13
C GLU A 19 -1.50 12.57 -4.62
N VAL A 20 -0.71 11.68 -4.03
CA VAL A 20 -1.15 10.40 -3.45
C VAL A 20 -0.99 10.42 -1.93
N VAL A 21 -1.82 9.66 -1.24
CA VAL A 21 -1.75 9.54 0.22
C VAL A 21 -0.60 8.62 0.61
N CYS A 22 0.35 9.15 1.38
CA CYS A 22 1.58 8.48 1.80
C CYS A 22 1.79 8.56 3.32
N THR A 23 2.55 7.59 3.85
CA THR A 23 3.19 7.66 5.17
C THR A 23 4.70 7.71 4.97
N GLY A 24 5.33 8.83 5.35
CA GLY A 24 6.73 9.09 4.98
C GLY A 24 6.92 9.06 3.46
N GLU A 25 7.86 8.24 2.99
CA GLU A 25 8.17 8.09 1.55
C GLU A 25 7.33 7.00 0.83
N ALA A 26 6.41 6.34 1.54
CA ALA A 26 5.69 5.18 1.02
C ALA A 26 4.20 5.47 0.80
N CYS A 27 3.67 5.11 -0.37
CA CYS A 27 2.26 5.28 -0.67
C CYS A 27 1.43 4.23 0.07
N VAL A 28 0.32 4.65 0.69
CA VAL A 28 -0.47 3.75 1.53
C VAL A 28 -1.38 2.85 0.69
N ILE A 29 -1.39 1.56 1.04
CA ILE A 29 -2.34 0.57 0.55
C ILE A 29 -3.07 0.01 1.76
N SER A 30 -4.38 0.20 1.84
CA SER A 30 -5.20 -0.36 2.91
C SER A 30 -5.99 -1.59 2.45
N GLY A 31 -6.31 -2.49 3.37
CA GLY A 31 -7.09 -3.70 3.09
C GLY A 31 -8.58 -3.45 2.88
N SER A 32 -9.11 -2.28 3.27
CA SER A 32 -10.49 -1.82 3.06
C SER A 32 -10.57 -0.31 2.79
N GLU A 33 -11.64 0.10 2.10
CA GLU A 33 -11.95 1.50 1.84
C GLU A 33 -12.11 2.30 3.14
N SER A 34 -12.82 1.73 4.13
CA SER A 34 -12.97 2.33 5.45
C SER A 34 -11.62 2.59 6.13
N ALA A 35 -10.70 1.63 6.10
CA ALA A 35 -9.38 1.79 6.72
C ALA A 35 -8.53 2.86 6.03
N MET A 36 -8.74 3.09 4.72
CA MET A 36 -8.12 4.21 4.01
C MET A 36 -8.75 5.53 4.45
N GLN A 37 -10.08 5.58 4.56
CA GLN A 37 -10.79 6.77 5.02
C GLN A 37 -10.38 7.14 6.45
N ASP A 38 -10.33 6.17 7.37
CA ASP A 38 -9.88 6.37 8.75
C ASP A 38 -8.46 6.96 8.78
N TYR A 39 -7.55 6.44 7.96
CA TYR A 39 -6.19 6.96 7.86
C TYR A 39 -6.14 8.38 7.28
N ILE A 40 -6.97 8.69 6.29
CA ILE A 40 -7.10 10.04 5.73
C ILE A 40 -7.59 11.02 6.80
N ASP A 41 -8.61 10.64 7.56
CA ASP A 41 -9.20 11.48 8.62
C ASP A 41 -8.19 11.71 9.76
N GLU A 42 -7.30 10.75 10.04
CA GLU A 42 -6.20 10.91 11.00
C GLU A 42 -5.16 11.95 10.55
N ILE A 43 -4.81 12.00 9.26
CA ILE A 43 -3.73 12.86 8.74
C ILE A 43 -4.22 14.22 8.20
N ASP A 44 -5.50 14.34 7.87
CA ASP A 44 -6.17 15.56 7.44
C ASP A 44 -7.54 15.69 8.16
N PRO A 45 -7.55 15.89 9.49
CA PRO A 45 -8.78 15.91 10.29
C PRO A 45 -9.73 17.06 9.93
N GLU A 46 -9.23 18.09 9.25
CA GLU A 46 -10.05 19.21 8.77
C GLU A 46 -10.63 18.96 7.37
N GLY A 47 -10.29 17.83 6.73
CA GLY A 47 -10.81 17.44 5.41
C GLY A 47 -10.50 18.47 4.33
N ARG A 48 -9.35 19.13 4.41
CA ARG A 48 -8.97 20.19 3.46
C ARG A 48 -8.75 19.64 2.06
N LYS A 49 -8.38 18.36 1.95
CA LYS A 49 -8.16 17.67 0.67
C LYS A 49 -9.37 16.81 0.29
N LYS A 50 -9.81 16.95 -0.96
CA LYS A 50 -10.80 16.05 -1.55
C LYS A 50 -10.11 14.76 -1.99
N ASN A 51 -10.21 13.74 -1.14
CA ASN A 51 -9.59 12.46 -1.43
C ASN A 51 -10.46 11.61 -2.37
N THR A 52 -9.82 10.91 -3.30
CA THR A 52 -10.46 9.87 -4.12
C THR A 52 -9.86 8.52 -3.76
N ILE A 53 -10.67 7.63 -3.16
CA ILE A 53 -10.26 6.27 -2.82
C ILE A 53 -10.62 5.33 -3.97
N LYS A 54 -9.67 4.46 -4.36
CA LYS A 54 -9.86 3.47 -5.44
C LYS A 54 -9.28 2.13 -5.04
N LYS A 55 -9.87 1.05 -5.56
CA LYS A 55 -9.22 -0.27 -5.51
C LYS A 55 -7.92 -0.22 -6.30
N THR A 56 -6.89 -0.85 -5.77
CA THR A 56 -5.59 -1.03 -6.42
C THR A 56 -5.27 -2.51 -6.58
N ARG A 57 -4.69 -2.85 -7.72
CA ARG A 57 -4.39 -4.22 -8.15
C ARG A 57 -2.90 -4.49 -8.07
N PHE A 58 -2.56 -5.78 -8.00
CA PHE A 58 -1.17 -6.22 -7.91
C PHE A 58 -0.29 -5.65 -9.03
N GLY A 59 -0.77 -5.65 -10.27
CA GLY A 59 0.00 -5.13 -11.41
C GLY A 59 0.28 -3.63 -11.34
N GLU A 60 -0.61 -2.85 -10.70
CA GLU A 60 -0.43 -1.40 -10.53
C GLU A 60 0.66 -1.12 -9.48
N ILE A 61 0.61 -1.85 -8.36
CA ILE A 61 1.63 -1.80 -7.30
C ILE A 61 2.99 -2.27 -7.82
N LEU A 62 3.03 -3.41 -8.53
CA LEU A 62 4.25 -3.96 -9.11
C LEU A 62 4.93 -2.96 -10.04
N LYS A 63 4.15 -2.29 -10.91
CA LYS A 63 4.68 -1.25 -11.79
C LYS A 63 5.30 -0.11 -10.99
N GLY A 64 4.64 0.34 -9.91
CA GLY A 64 5.21 1.39 -9.04
C GLY A 64 6.50 0.95 -8.36
N LEU A 65 6.54 -0.27 -7.81
CA LEU A 65 7.73 -0.86 -7.19
C LEU A 65 8.90 -0.92 -8.18
N GLN A 66 8.65 -1.34 -9.43
CA GLN A 66 9.65 -1.39 -10.50
C GLN A 66 10.17 0.00 -10.92
N LEU A 67 9.37 1.05 -10.70
CA LEU A 67 9.77 2.44 -10.89
C LEU A 67 10.47 3.04 -9.66
N GLY A 68 10.70 2.25 -8.61
CA GLY A 68 11.40 2.66 -7.38
C GLY A 68 10.49 3.26 -6.31
N ALA A 69 9.17 3.24 -6.49
CA ALA A 69 8.24 3.68 -5.46
C ALA A 69 8.28 2.74 -4.23
N ALA A 70 8.00 3.30 -3.06
CA ALA A 70 7.75 2.53 -1.84
C ALA A 70 6.24 2.45 -1.57
N TYR A 71 5.79 1.34 -1.01
CA TYR A 71 4.40 1.11 -0.62
C TYR A 71 4.31 0.65 0.83
N ALA A 72 3.40 1.27 1.57
CA ALA A 72 3.10 0.96 2.97
C ALA A 72 1.78 0.18 3.04
N PHE A 73 1.84 -1.08 3.45
CA PHE A 73 0.70 -1.98 3.52
C PHE A 73 0.24 -2.17 4.95
N ASP A 74 -1.07 -2.15 5.19
CA ASP A 74 -1.63 -2.74 6.41
C ASP A 74 -1.61 -4.28 6.34
N GLU A 75 -1.89 -4.94 7.47
CA GLU A 75 -1.87 -6.41 7.57
C GLU A 75 -2.76 -7.10 6.51
N LYS A 76 -3.94 -6.52 6.24
CA LYS A 76 -4.92 -7.10 5.34
C LYS A 76 -4.55 -6.93 3.86
N SER A 77 -3.96 -5.81 3.47
CA SER A 77 -3.45 -5.63 2.12
C SER A 77 -2.14 -6.39 1.90
N TYR A 78 -1.28 -6.47 2.91
CA TYR A 78 -0.02 -7.21 2.81
C TYR A 78 -0.23 -8.71 2.65
N SER A 79 -1.17 -9.30 3.40
CA SER A 79 -1.52 -10.73 3.28
C SER A 79 -2.02 -11.12 1.88
N ARG A 80 -2.57 -10.16 1.11
CA ARG A 80 -2.95 -10.35 -0.30
C ARG A 80 -1.79 -10.13 -1.26
N PHE A 81 -0.93 -9.14 -0.96
CA PHE A 81 0.20 -8.78 -1.79
C PHE A 81 1.32 -9.82 -1.73
N TYR A 82 1.73 -10.22 -0.52
CA TYR A 82 2.89 -11.08 -0.26
C TYR A 82 2.92 -12.37 -1.09
N PRO A 83 1.86 -13.22 -1.12
CA PRO A 83 1.90 -14.45 -1.91
C PRO A 83 2.06 -14.18 -3.42
N LEU A 84 1.47 -13.11 -3.94
CA LEU A 84 1.61 -12.74 -5.35
C LEU A 84 3.00 -12.18 -5.65
N ALA A 85 3.57 -11.41 -4.74
CA ALA A 85 4.93 -10.89 -4.84
C ALA A 85 5.96 -12.03 -4.87
N LYS A 86 5.84 -13.05 -4.00
CA LYS A 86 6.70 -14.23 -4.02
C LYS A 86 6.56 -15.03 -5.31
N GLN A 87 5.34 -15.18 -5.83
CA GLN A 87 5.10 -15.84 -7.12
C GLN A 87 5.65 -15.08 -8.33
N GLU A 88 5.81 -13.76 -8.22
CA GLU A 88 6.45 -12.90 -9.22
C GLU A 88 7.98 -12.85 -9.06
N GLY A 89 8.53 -13.56 -8.07
CA GLY A 89 9.98 -13.60 -7.82
C GLY A 89 10.53 -12.37 -7.12
N LEU A 90 9.68 -11.54 -6.50
CA LEU A 90 10.14 -10.39 -5.74
C LEU A 90 10.81 -10.83 -4.44
N ASP A 91 11.93 -10.17 -4.12
CA ASP A 91 12.61 -10.31 -2.83
C ASP A 91 11.97 -9.39 -1.79
N VAL A 92 10.79 -9.80 -1.31
CA VAL A 92 10.06 -9.12 -0.23
C VAL A 92 10.04 -10.02 1.00
N ALA A 93 10.25 -9.41 2.16
CA ALA A 93 10.25 -10.11 3.45
C ALA A 93 8.84 -10.46 3.91
N GLU A 94 8.69 -11.51 4.70
CA GLU A 94 7.44 -11.74 5.44
C GLU A 94 7.30 -10.67 6.52
N ALA A 95 6.10 -10.11 6.67
CA ALA A 95 5.85 -9.05 7.64
C ALA A 95 5.49 -9.64 9.00
N ASP A 96 6.13 -9.13 10.06
CA ASP A 96 5.75 -9.40 11.45
C ASP A 96 4.92 -8.22 11.97
N PHE A 97 3.61 -8.24 11.69
CA PHE A 97 2.70 -7.18 12.09
C PHE A 97 2.50 -7.10 13.61
N GLU A 98 2.72 -8.19 14.35
CA GLU A 98 2.64 -8.15 15.82
C GLU A 98 3.82 -7.37 16.41
N LYS A 99 5.04 -7.62 15.91
CA LYS A 99 6.19 -6.81 16.25
C LYS A 99 5.99 -5.34 15.86
N GLN A 100 5.50 -5.07 14.65
CA GLN A 100 5.24 -3.69 14.21
C GLN A 100 4.28 -2.95 15.14
N LYS A 101 3.15 -3.59 15.49
CA LYS A 101 2.19 -3.01 16.44
C LYS A 101 2.84 -2.72 17.79
N SER A 102 3.70 -3.61 18.30
CA SER A 102 4.42 -3.39 19.57
C SER A 102 5.40 -2.21 19.52
N GLU A 103 5.89 -1.86 18.33
CA GLU A 103 6.77 -0.72 18.07
C GLU A 103 5.98 0.56 17.71
N GLY A 104 4.64 0.51 17.77
CA GLY A 104 3.75 1.61 17.41
C GLY A 104 3.62 1.86 15.91
N LEU A 105 4.05 0.90 15.07
CA LEU A 105 3.98 0.98 13.62
C LEU A 105 2.69 0.32 13.10
N ARG A 106 2.00 0.99 12.17
CA ARG A 106 0.75 0.52 11.54
C ARG A 106 0.98 -0.21 10.21
N PHE A 107 2.06 0.11 9.51
CA PHE A 107 2.26 -0.33 8.12
C PHE A 107 3.59 -1.05 7.91
N PHE A 108 3.58 -2.05 7.04
CA PHE A 108 4.76 -2.70 6.52
C PHE A 108 5.17 -2.08 5.19
N THR A 109 6.39 -1.54 5.13
CA THR A 109 6.89 -0.83 3.95
C THR A 109 7.68 -1.77 3.06
N VAL A 110 7.33 -1.79 1.77
CA VAL A 110 8.07 -2.49 0.71
C VAL A 110 8.64 -1.46 -0.26
N LYS A 111 9.92 -1.59 -0.57
CA LYS A 111 10.61 -0.89 -1.64
C LYS A 111 11.58 -1.87 -2.30
N LEU A 112 11.63 -1.90 -3.64
CA LEU A 112 12.67 -2.67 -4.31
C LEU A 112 13.97 -1.88 -4.23
N ILE A 113 15.03 -2.50 -3.71
CA ILE A 113 16.38 -1.93 -3.77
C ILE A 113 16.81 -2.05 -5.24
N ALA A 114 17.15 -0.93 -5.87
CA ALA A 114 17.82 -0.98 -7.17
C ALA A 114 19.17 -1.68 -6.97
N LEU A 115 19.37 -2.80 -7.66
CA LEU A 115 20.66 -3.50 -7.73
C LEU A 115 21.73 -2.59 -8.34
#